data_AF-A0A967I5T6-F1
#
_entry.id   AF-A0A967I5T6-F1
#
_cell.length_a   1.000
_cell.length_b   1.000
_cell.length_c   1.000
_cell.angle_alpha   90.00
_cell.angle_beta   90.00
_cell.angle_gamma   90.00
#
_symmetry.space_group_name_H-M   'P 1'
#
loop_
_entity.id
_entity.type
_entity.pdbx_description
1 polymer ?
#
loop_
_entity_poly.entity_id
_entity_poly.type
_entity_poly.pdbx_seq_one_letter_code
_entity_poly.pdbx_strand_id
1 'polypeptide(L)' 'GFGRIGNAFGGISFLAGEPDRPPATPGSATLADYMSGLYGALGVMMALRARDTTGIGQEIDI' A
#
# COMPACT_ATOMS: atom_id res chain seq x y z
N GLY A 1 -7.40 4.85 5.72
CA GLY A 1 -7.92 5.87 4.78
C GLY A 1 -8.85 5.22 3.76
N PHE A 2 -9.21 5.90 2.66
CA PHE A 2 -9.92 5.30 1.52
C PHE A 2 -9.02 5.24 0.29
N GLY A 3 -9.13 4.17 -0.51
CA GLY A 3 -8.20 3.89 -1.61
C GLY A 3 -7.93 5.04 -2.58
N ARG A 4 -8.95 5.84 -2.95
CA ARG A 4 -8.75 7.01 -3.85
C ARG A 4 -7.93 8.13 -3.21
N ILE A 5 -8.11 8.36 -1.92
CA ILE A 5 -7.32 9.35 -1.17
C ILE A 5 -5.88 8.86 -1.08
N GLY A 6 -5.68 7.57 -0.81
CA GLY A 6 -4.34 6.95 -0.84
C GLY A 6 -3.66 7.09 -2.19
N ASN A 7 -4.39 6.84 -3.29
CA ASN A 7 -3.87 7.01 -4.65
C ASN A 7 -3.47 8.47 -4.95
N ALA A 8 -4.29 9.44 -4.53
CA ALA A 8 -3.99 10.85 -4.72
C ALA A 8 -2.80 11.30 -3.88
N PHE A 9 -2.77 10.92 -2.60
CA PHE A 9 -1.71 11.26 -1.68
C PHE A 9 -0.37 10.63 -2.06
N GLY A 10 -0.37 9.37 -2.49
CA GLY A 10 0.81 8.66 -2.98
C GLY A 10 1.27 9.08 -4.38
N GLY A 11 0.60 10.06 -5.01
CA GLY A 11 0.99 10.63 -6.30
C GLY A 11 0.65 9.79 -7.53
N ILE A 12 0.18 8.55 -7.36
CA ILE A 12 -0.15 7.68 -8.51
C ILE A 12 -1.33 8.22 -9.32
N SER A 13 -2.22 9.01 -8.72
CA SER A 13 -3.25 9.73 -9.48
C SER A 13 -2.66 10.78 -10.43
N PHE A 14 -1.58 11.47 -10.05
CA PHE A 14 -0.90 12.44 -10.91
C PHE A 14 -0.24 11.78 -12.12
N LEU A 15 0.22 10.54 -11.95
CA LEU A 15 0.83 9.74 -13.02
C LEU A 15 -0.19 9.04 -13.92
N ALA A 16 -1.49 9.14 -13.62
CA ALA A 16 -2.54 8.46 -14.34
C ALA A 16 -3.34 9.43 -15.21
N GLY A 17 -3.61 9.01 -16.45
CA GLY A 17 -4.34 9.80 -17.45
C GLY A 17 -3.42 10.50 -18.44
N GLU A 18 -3.98 11.45 -19.20
CA GLU A 18 -3.24 12.22 -20.21
C GLU A 18 -2.53 13.45 -19.61
N PRO A 19 -1.34 13.82 -20.10
CA PRO A 19 -0.52 14.89 -19.50
C PRO A 19 -1.21 16.25 -19.33
N ASP A 20 -2.06 16.63 -20.28
CA ASP A 20 -2.74 17.94 -20.29
C ASP A 20 -4.17 17.89 -19.70
N ARG A 21 -4.49 16.81 -18.97
CA ARG A 21 -5.78 16.63 -18.31
C ARG A 21 -5.62 16.54 -16.79
N PRO A 22 -6.69 16.80 -16.02
CA PRO A 22 -6.64 16.59 -14.58
C PRO A 22 -6.26 15.15 -14.21
N PRO A 23 -5.56 14.95 -13.07
CA PRO A 23 -5.19 13.63 -12.56
C PRO A 23 -6.35 12.63 -12.54
N ALA A 24 -6.10 11.41 -12.99
CA ALA A 24 -7.12 10.36 -13.06
C ALA A 24 -6.97 9.32 -11.91
N THR A 25 -8.00 8.48 -11.75
CA THR A 25 -7.87 7.30 -10.87
C THR A 25 -7.11 6.20 -11.62
N PRO A 26 -6.00 5.68 -11.07
CA PRO A 26 -5.20 4.65 -11.74
C PRO A 26 -5.90 3.28 -11.68
N GLY A 27 -6.58 2.91 -12.77
CA GLY A 27 -7.18 1.59 -12.94
C GLY A 27 -8.36 1.31 -11.98
N SER A 28 -8.08 1.07 -10.70
CA SER A 28 -9.06 0.81 -9.65
C SER A 28 -8.99 1.82 -8.51
N ALA A 29 -10.16 2.20 -7.99
CA ALA A 29 -10.29 3.01 -6.78
C ALA A 29 -9.77 2.32 -5.51
N THR A 30 -9.58 1.00 -5.52
CA THR A 30 -9.17 0.17 -4.38
C THR A 30 -7.70 -0.24 -4.42
N LEU A 31 -6.90 0.32 -5.35
CA LEU A 31 -5.51 -0.09 -5.53
C LEU A 31 -4.69 0.06 -4.24
N ALA A 32 -4.80 1.19 -3.55
CA ALA A 32 -4.11 1.40 -2.28
C ALA A 32 -4.55 0.40 -1.19
N ASP A 33 -5.82 -0.04 -1.19
CA ASP A 33 -6.32 -1.03 -0.22
C ASP A 33 -5.65 -2.40 -0.47
N TYR A 34 -5.50 -2.80 -1.75
CA TYR A 34 -4.80 -4.03 -2.11
C TYR A 34 -3.32 -4.00 -1.77
N MET A 35 -2.65 -2.88 -2.06
CA MET A 35 -1.24 -2.70 -1.72
C MET A 35 -1.04 -2.78 -0.20
N SER A 36 -1.91 -2.12 0.58
CA SER A 36 -1.85 -2.16 2.04
C SER A 36 -2.02 -3.58 2.57
N GLY A 37 -2.99 -4.34 2.06
CA GLY A 37 -3.20 -5.74 2.44
C GLY A 37 -2.01 -6.64 2.07
N LEU A 38 -1.44 -6.46 0.87
CA LEU A 38 -0.28 -7.21 0.41
C LEU A 38 0.96 -6.96 1.29
N TYR A 39 1.26 -5.70 1.57
CA TYR A 39 2.41 -5.34 2.40
C TYR A 39 2.20 -5.71 3.87
N GLY A 40 0.97 -5.64 4.39
CA GLY A 40 0.64 -6.14 5.72
C GLY A 40 0.88 -7.65 5.84
N ALA A 41 0.40 -8.44 4.88
CA ALA A 41 0.64 -9.88 4.86
C ALA A 41 2.13 -10.22 4.76
N LEU A 42 2.88 -9.52 3.89
CA LEU A 42 4.32 -9.68 3.78
C LEU A 42 5.04 -9.31 5.08
N GLY A 43 4.67 -8.19 5.71
CA GLY A 43 5.22 -7.74 6.98
C GLY A 43 5.03 -8.77 8.09
N VAL A 44 3.83 -9.37 8.19
CA VAL A 44 3.56 -10.46 9.14
C VAL A 44 4.45 -11.68 8.86
N MET A 45 4.60 -12.09 7.60
CA MET A 45 5.49 -13.21 7.26
C MET A 45 6.94 -12.91 7.67
N MET A 46 7.41 -11.68 7.51
CA MET A 46 8.76 -11.27 7.91
C MET A 46 8.92 -11.19 9.43
N ALA A 47 7.92 -10.69 10.16
CA ALA A 47 7.93 -10.69 11.63
C ALA A 47 7.99 -12.11 12.19
N LEU A 48 7.23 -13.06 11.62
CA LEU A 48 7.30 -14.47 12.00
C LEU A 48 8.69 -15.05 11.74
N ARG A 49 9.26 -14.79 10.55
CA ARG A 49 10.60 -15.25 10.19
C ARG A 49 11.68 -14.70 11.14
N ALA A 50 11.58 -13.42 11.52
CA ALA A 50 12.49 -12.80 12.48
C ALA A 50 12.33 -13.38 13.89
N ARG A 51 11.09 -13.64 14.32
CA ARG A 51 10.77 -14.27 15.61
C ARG A 51 11.38 -15.68 15.72
N ASP A 52 11.40 -16.45 14.65
CA ASP A 52 12.00 -17.80 14.67
C ASP A 52 13.50 -17.78 15.05
N THR A 53 14.20 -16.66 14.78
CA THR A 53 15.62 -16.50 15.10
C THR A 53 15.84 -15.78 16.43
N THR A 54 15.01 -14.77 16.72
CA THR A 54 15.20 -13.86 17.85
C THR A 54 14.37 -14.21 19.08
N GLY A 55 13.31 -15.00 18.93
CA GLY A 55 12.30 -15.27 19.95
C GLY A 55 11.33 -14.11 20.22
N ILE A 56 11.47 -12.98 19.52
CA ILE A 56 10.75 -11.73 19.82
C ILE A 56 9.84 -11.36 18.64
N GLY A 57 8.59 -10.98 18.93
CA GLY A 57 7.63 -10.49 17.93
C GLY A 57 7.83 -8.99 17.61
N GLN A 58 7.15 -8.51 16.58
CA GLN A 58 7.22 -7.11 16.13
C GLN A 58 5.84 -6.59 15.74
N GLU A 59 5.61 -5.28 15.96
CA GLU A 59 4.44 -4.56 15.46
C GLU A 59 4.66 -4.17 14.00
N ILE A 60 3.61 -4.29 13.19
CA ILE A 60 3.60 -3.93 11.77
C ILE A 60 2.51 -2.86 11.59
N ASP A 61 2.93 -1.64 11.31
CA ASP A 61 2.06 -0.49 11.03
C ASP A 61 2.18 -0.10 9.55
N ILE A 62 1.04 -0.09 8.83
CA ILE A 62 0.94 0.05 7.37
C ILE A 62 -0.09 1.13 7.03
#